data_AF-A0A832F2H7-F1
#
_entry.id   AF-A0A832F2H7-F1
#
_cell.length_a   1.000
_cell.length_b   1.000
_cell.length_c   1.000
_cell.angle_alpha   90.00
_cell.angle_beta   90.00
_cell.angle_gamma   90.00
#
_symmetry.space_group_name_H-M   'P 1'
#
loop_
_entity.id
_entity.type
_entity.pdbx_description
1 polymer ?
#
loop_
_entity_poly.entity_id
_entity_poly.type
_entity_poly.pdbx_seq_one_letter_code
_entity_poly.pdbx_strand_id
1 'polypeptide(L)'
;MEIKIDFTKSPQENAGDYYTKAKKLEQKRLGIEKTIADLEAKLEKSILTATAPGKAVTAPSIRQKKEWYEKFHWFFTSSGALAIGGRDAQQNEVLNSKYFDEGDLFFHADIFGASVVVLKGGVSASDTAKLEAAQFAASYS
;
A
#
# COMPACT_ATOMS: atom_id res chain seq x y z
N MET A 1 12.20 33.98 47.73
CA MET A 1 12.50 32.82 46.87
C MET A 1 13.43 31.93 47.66
N GLU A 2 12.95 30.78 48.10
CA GLU A 2 13.78 29.82 48.84
C GLU A 2 14.36 28.81 47.84
N ILE A 3 15.67 28.57 47.92
CA ILE A 3 16.39 27.65 47.03
C ILE A 3 16.97 26.53 47.90
N LYS A 4 16.67 25.28 47.54
CA LYS A 4 17.22 24.11 48.22
C LYS A 4 18.65 23.89 47.75
N ILE A 5 19.61 24.01 48.66
CA ILE A 5 21.03 23.83 48.37
C ILE A 5 21.47 22.49 48.94
N ASP A 6 22.22 21.71 48.16
CA ASP A 6 22.89 20.52 48.65
C ASP A 6 24.18 20.93 49.36
N PHE A 7 24.24 20.68 50.67
CA PHE A 7 25.37 21.05 51.51
C PHE A 7 26.63 20.20 51.25
N THR A 8 26.52 19.11 50.49
CA THR A 8 27.65 18.25 50.10
C THR A 8 28.39 18.78 48.87
N LYS A 9 27.84 19.79 48.19
CA LYS A 9 28.37 20.38 46.95
C LYS A 9 28.82 21.82 47.15
N SER A 10 29.76 22.28 46.33
CA SER A 10 30.12 23.69 46.33
C SER A 10 28.94 24.57 45.88
N PRO A 11 28.91 25.85 46.27
CA PRO A 11 27.91 26.81 45.78
C PRO A 11 27.85 26.89 44.25
N GLN A 12 29.00 26.77 43.58
CA GLN A 12 29.14 26.78 42.12
C GLN A 12 28.50 25.55 41.48
N GLU A 13 28.72 24.36 42.06
CA GLU A 13 28.10 23.12 41.58
C GLU A 13 26.58 23.13 41.75
N ASN A 14 26.09 23.60 42.90
CA ASN A 14 24.65 23.78 43.11
C ASN A 14 24.03 24.72 42.07
N ALA A 15 24.68 25.86 41.79
CA ALA A 15 24.23 26.78 40.74
C ALA A 15 24.25 26.14 39.35
N GLY A 16 25.29 25.35 39.03
CA GLY A 16 25.41 24.59 37.79
C GLY A 16 24.30 23.56 37.60
N ASP A 17 23.93 22.84 38.66
CA ASP A 17 22.83 21.87 38.64
C ASP A 17 21.48 22.55 38.35
N TYR A 18 21.23 23.72 38.93
CA TYR A 18 20.03 24.50 38.64
C TYR A 18 20.02 25.02 37.20
N TYR A 19 21.16 25.50 36.70
CA TYR A 19 21.30 25.96 35.33
C TYR A 19 21.05 24.84 34.31
N THR A 20 21.65 23.66 34.52
CA THR A 20 21.46 22.51 33.62
C THR A 20 20.03 21.99 33.64
N LYS A 21 19.37 21.94 34.81
CA LYS A 21 17.95 21.61 34.93
C LYS A 21 17.07 22.61 34.17
N ALA A 22 17.31 23.91 34.35
CA ALA A 22 16.58 24.96 33.65
C ALA A 22 16.73 24.82 32.13
N LYS A 23 17.96 24.64 31.63
CA LYS A 23 18.25 24.42 30.21
C LYS A 23 17.54 23.17 29.65
N LYS A 24 17.49 22.08 30.42
CA LYS A 24 16.78 20.86 30.02
C LYS A 24 15.26 21.06 29.93
N LEU A 25 14.68 21.81 30.87
CA LEU A 25 13.25 22.15 30.84
C LEU A 25 12.92 23.06 29.66
N GLU A 26 13.78 24.01 29.33
CA GLU A 26 13.62 24.88 28.17
C GLU A 26 13.64 24.10 26.86
N GLN A 27 14.57 23.16 26.68
CA GLN A 27 14.60 22.28 25.52
C GLN A 27 13.35 21.42 25.38
N LYS A 28 12.82 20.90 26.51
CA LYS A 28 11.55 20.17 26.52
C LYS A 28 10.38 21.07 26.14
N ARG A 29 10.34 22.33 26.61
CA ARG A 29 9.30 23.30 26.24
C ARG A 29 9.26 23.53 24.73
N LEU A 30 10.42 23.76 24.12
CA LEU A 30 10.55 23.94 22.66
C LEU A 30 10.06 22.69 21.88
N GLY A 31 10.37 21.49 22.37
CA GLY A 31 9.88 20.26 21.75
C GLY A 31 8.35 20.11 21.83
N ILE A 32 7.75 20.49 22.95
CA ILE A 32 6.30 20.48 23.15
C ILE A 32 5.64 21.50 22.22
N GLU A 33 6.15 22.73 22.13
CA GLU A 33 5.63 23.77 21.24
C GLU A 33 5.62 23.32 19.77
N LYS A 34 6.69 22.67 19.29
CA LYS A 34 6.74 22.09 17.94
C LYS A 34 5.70 20.99 17.72
N THR A 35 5.53 20.12 18.71
CA THR A 35 4.56 19.02 18.62
C THR A 35 3.12 19.56 18.56
N ILE A 36 2.81 20.62 19.31
CA ILE A 36 1.51 21.29 19.26
C ILE A 36 1.27 21.87 17.86
N ALA A 37 2.25 22.61 17.31
CA ALA A 37 2.13 23.17 15.96
C ALA A 37 1.92 22.08 14.88
N ASP A 38 2.64 20.96 14.97
CA ASP A 38 2.48 19.83 14.04
C ASP A 38 1.10 19.18 14.15
N LEU A 39 0.54 19.09 15.37
CA LEU A 39 -0.80 18.55 15.61
C LEU A 39 -1.89 19.49 15.07
N GLU A 40 -1.75 20.80 15.29
CA GLU A 40 -2.66 21.82 14.75
C GLU A 40 -2.67 21.78 13.21
N ALA A 41 -1.49 21.70 12.57
CA ALA A 41 -1.39 21.59 11.12
C ALA A 41 -2.00 20.30 10.57
N LYS A 42 -1.93 19.18 11.30
CA LYS A 42 -2.61 17.93 10.94
C LYS A 42 -4.12 18.03 11.11
N LEU A 43 -4.58 18.68 12.17
CA LEU A 43 -6.00 18.90 12.42
C LEU A 43 -6.61 19.74 11.29
N GLU A 44 -5.97 20.83 10.91
CA GLU A 44 -6.42 21.70 9.82
C GLU A 44 -6.52 20.93 8.49
N LYS A 45 -5.50 20.13 8.14
CA LYS A 45 -5.53 19.26 6.95
C LYS A 45 -6.66 18.23 7.02
N SER A 46 -6.94 17.67 8.20
CA SER A 46 -8.03 16.70 8.38
C SER A 46 -9.42 17.33 8.24
N ILE A 47 -9.59 18.57 8.69
CA ILE A 47 -10.84 19.32 8.55
C ILE A 47 -11.07 19.71 7.07
N LEU A 48 -10.01 20.11 6.36
CA LEU A 48 -10.08 20.44 4.93
C LEU A 48 -10.42 19.21 4.06
N THR A 49 -9.95 18.03 4.46
CA THR A 49 -10.29 16.76 3.79
C THR A 49 -11.67 16.24 4.15
N ALA A 50 -12.22 16.62 5.32
CA ALA A 50 -13.58 16.28 5.73
C ALA A 50 -14.67 17.18 5.12
N THR A 51 -14.34 18.41 4.72
CA THR A 51 -15.28 19.37 4.10
C THR A 51 -15.35 19.29 2.57
N ALA A 52 -14.53 18.45 1.93
CA ALA A 52 -14.66 18.17 0.51
C ALA A 52 -15.90 17.27 0.27
N PRO A 53 -16.92 17.73 -0.47
CA PRO A 53 -18.04 16.87 -0.82
C PRO A 53 -17.56 15.87 -1.88
N GLY A 54 -17.62 14.58 -1.56
CA GLY A 54 -17.49 13.52 -2.56
C GLY A 54 -16.27 12.61 -2.42
N LYS A 55 -16.21 11.84 -1.34
CA LYS A 55 -15.95 10.41 -1.50
C LYS A 55 -17.04 9.69 -0.72
N ALA A 56 -17.96 9.08 -1.46
CA ALA A 56 -18.87 8.09 -0.89
C ALA A 56 -18.01 7.15 -0.06
N VAL A 57 -18.17 7.22 1.26
CA VAL A 57 -17.66 6.21 2.17
C VAL A 57 -18.49 5.00 1.82
N THR A 58 -17.98 4.18 0.89
CA THR A 58 -18.45 2.83 0.73
C THR A 58 -18.41 2.25 2.14
N ALA A 59 -19.57 1.87 2.65
CA ALA A 59 -19.68 1.10 3.89
C ALA A 59 -18.58 0.04 3.88
N PRO A 60 -17.98 -0.35 5.02
CA PRO A 60 -16.97 -1.39 5.04
C PRO A 60 -17.63 -2.66 4.48
N SER A 61 -17.48 -2.85 3.17
CA SER A 61 -17.82 -4.05 2.48
C SER A 61 -17.08 -5.11 3.26
N ILE A 62 -17.82 -6.10 3.73
CA ILE A 62 -17.28 -7.34 4.28
C ILE A 62 -16.06 -7.65 3.42
N ARG A 63 -14.85 -7.50 3.95
CA ARG A 63 -13.62 -7.65 3.17
C ARG A 63 -13.61 -9.11 2.74
N GLN A 64 -14.20 -9.38 1.57
CA GLN A 64 -14.09 -10.66 0.91
C GLN A 64 -12.59 -10.89 0.81
N LYS A 65 -12.15 -12.09 1.22
CA LYS A 65 -10.75 -12.46 1.08
C LYS A 65 -10.42 -12.28 -0.39
N LYS A 66 -9.57 -11.31 -0.69
CA LYS A 66 -9.15 -11.04 -2.06
C LYS A 66 -8.45 -12.29 -2.56
N GLU A 67 -8.93 -12.82 -3.67
CA GLU A 67 -8.27 -13.94 -4.31
C GLU A 67 -6.92 -13.48 -4.85
N TRP A 68 -5.96 -14.40 -4.90
CA TRP A 68 -4.57 -14.07 -5.27
C TRP A 68 -4.45 -13.52 -6.70
N TYR A 69 -5.40 -13.84 -7.58
CA TYR A 69 -5.44 -13.42 -8.98
C TYR A 69 -5.99 -12.00 -9.16
N GLU A 70 -6.63 -11.40 -8.14
CA GLU A 70 -7.26 -10.08 -8.26
C GLU A 70 -6.27 -8.93 -8.51
N LYS A 71 -4.98 -9.18 -8.27
CA LYS A 71 -3.89 -8.22 -8.57
C LYS A 71 -3.56 -8.11 -10.06
N PHE A 72 -4.02 -9.05 -10.89
CA PHE A 72 -3.81 -9.10 -12.34
C PHE A 72 -5.07 -8.62 -13.11
N HIS A 73 -5.02 -8.52 -14.44
CA HIS A 73 -6.25 -8.56 -15.24
C HIS A 73 -6.81 -9.99 -15.17
N TRP A 74 -8.10 -10.17 -14.92
CA TRP A 74 -8.66 -11.51 -14.80
C TRP A 74 -10.14 -11.53 -15.17
N PHE A 75 -10.61 -12.69 -15.63
CA PHE A 75 -12.03 -12.98 -15.80
C PHE A 75 -12.26 -14.49 -15.79
N PHE A 76 -13.52 -14.90 -15.61
CA PHE A 76 -13.94 -16.28 -15.84
C PHE A 76 -14.56 -16.39 -17.23
N THR A 77 -14.09 -17.37 -18.00
CA THR A 77 -14.67 -17.74 -19.30
C THR A 77 -16.12 -18.19 -19.15
N SER A 78 -16.86 -18.25 -20.26
CA SER A 78 -18.23 -18.78 -20.30
C SER A 78 -18.34 -20.21 -19.75
N SER A 79 -17.26 -20.98 -19.85
CA SER A 79 -17.14 -22.35 -19.31
C SER A 79 -16.68 -22.43 -17.85
N GLY A 80 -16.43 -21.29 -17.20
CA GLY A 80 -15.99 -21.22 -15.80
C GLY A 80 -14.48 -21.38 -15.58
N ALA A 81 -13.68 -21.50 -16.64
CA ALA A 81 -12.22 -21.50 -16.53
C ALA A 81 -11.68 -20.08 -16.26
N LEU A 82 -10.66 -19.99 -15.40
CA LEU A 82 -10.05 -18.72 -15.00
C LEU A 82 -8.97 -18.29 -16.01
N ALA A 83 -9.09 -17.08 -16.56
CA ALA A 83 -8.09 -16.46 -17.40
C ALA A 83 -7.46 -15.25 -16.66
N ILE A 84 -6.14 -15.15 -16.70
CA ILE A 84 -5.37 -14.16 -15.93
C ILE A 84 -4.31 -13.53 -16.83
N GLY A 85 -4.26 -12.21 -16.91
CA GLY A 85 -3.33 -11.43 -17.72
C GLY A 85 -2.52 -10.43 -16.90
N GLY A 86 -1.22 -10.30 -17.18
CA GLY A 86 -0.38 -9.30 -16.49
C GLY A 86 -0.72 -7.87 -16.92
N ARG A 87 -0.67 -6.92 -15.96
CA ARG A 87 -0.93 -5.49 -16.24
C ARG A 87 0.29 -4.74 -16.74
N ASP A 88 1.48 -5.29 -16.52
CA ASP A 88 2.77 -4.71 -16.87
C ASP A 88 3.80 -5.83 -17.09
N ALA A 89 4.99 -5.47 -17.57
CA ALA A 89 6.05 -6.42 -17.88
C ALA A 89 6.52 -7.22 -16.64
N GLN A 90 6.52 -6.62 -15.46
CA GLN A 90 6.93 -7.29 -14.22
C GLN A 90 5.88 -8.35 -13.81
N GLN A 91 4.60 -8.02 -13.94
CA GLN A 91 3.51 -8.95 -13.71
C GLN A 91 3.50 -10.08 -14.74
N ASN A 92 3.79 -9.81 -16.01
CA ASN A 92 3.90 -10.84 -17.05
C ASN A 92 4.97 -11.88 -16.68
N GLU A 93 6.15 -11.44 -16.24
CA GLU A 93 7.22 -12.33 -15.79
C GLU A 93 6.82 -13.14 -14.56
N VAL A 94 6.17 -12.51 -13.58
CA VAL A 94 5.66 -13.19 -12.38
C VAL A 94 4.60 -14.22 -12.74
N LEU A 95 3.72 -13.92 -13.69
CA LEU A 95 2.65 -14.81 -14.15
C LEU A 95 3.25 -16.06 -14.80
N ASN A 96 4.23 -15.87 -15.69
CA ASN A 96 4.94 -16.95 -16.36
C ASN A 96 5.79 -17.81 -15.40
N SER A 97 6.45 -17.20 -14.41
CA SER A 97 7.39 -17.91 -13.55
C SER A 97 6.74 -18.58 -12.33
N LYS A 98 5.65 -18.02 -11.78
CA LYS A 98 5.07 -18.49 -10.52
C LYS A 98 3.67 -19.05 -10.62
N TYR A 99 2.93 -18.73 -11.67
CA TYR A 99 1.50 -19.03 -11.77
C TYR A 99 1.12 -19.78 -13.04
N PHE A 100 2.09 -20.12 -13.89
CA PHE A 100 1.90 -20.98 -15.04
C PHE A 100 2.30 -22.40 -14.66
N ASP A 101 1.32 -23.31 -14.65
CA ASP A 101 1.50 -24.70 -14.25
C ASP A 101 1.27 -25.65 -15.43
N GLU A 102 1.61 -26.92 -15.25
CA GLU A 102 1.35 -27.97 -16.24
C GLU A 102 -0.16 -28.12 -16.50
N GLY A 103 -0.57 -28.08 -17.77
CA GLY A 103 -1.98 -28.12 -18.18
C GLY A 103 -2.63 -26.76 -18.43
N ASP A 104 -1.93 -25.67 -18.13
CA ASP A 104 -2.36 -24.31 -18.48
C ASP A 104 -1.99 -23.97 -19.94
N LEU A 105 -2.69 -22.99 -20.52
CA LEU A 105 -2.34 -22.44 -21.83
C LEU A 105 -1.90 -20.98 -21.72
N PHE A 106 -0.86 -20.65 -22.47
CA PHE A 106 -0.26 -19.33 -22.53
C PHE A 106 -0.66 -18.61 -23.82
N PHE A 107 -1.05 -17.35 -23.71
CA PHE A 107 -1.48 -16.50 -24.81
C PHE A 107 -0.73 -15.16 -24.76
N HIS A 108 -0.32 -14.70 -25.93
CA HIS A 108 0.33 -13.41 -26.15
C HIS A 108 -0.01 -12.95 -27.57
N ALA A 109 -0.35 -11.67 -27.75
CA ALA A 109 -0.50 -11.14 -29.11
C ALA A 109 0.86 -10.90 -29.74
N ASP A 110 0.99 -11.04 -31.05
CA ASP A 110 2.24 -10.75 -31.76
C ASP A 110 2.49 -9.23 -31.91
N ILE A 111 2.55 -8.53 -30.78
CA ILE A 111 2.71 -7.08 -30.64
C ILE A 111 3.66 -6.81 -29.48
N PHE A 112 4.54 -5.81 -29.65
CA PHE A 112 5.47 -5.42 -28.60
C PHE A 112 4.76 -4.76 -27.41
N GLY A 113 4.96 -5.32 -26.22
CA GLY A 113 4.34 -4.82 -24.99
C GLY A 113 2.98 -5.45 -24.66
N ALA A 114 2.56 -6.45 -25.44
CA ALA A 114 1.31 -7.15 -25.20
C ALA A 114 1.25 -7.85 -23.84
N SER A 115 0.04 -7.92 -23.27
CA SER A 115 -0.20 -8.65 -22.04
C SER A 115 0.02 -10.16 -22.24
N VAL A 116 0.69 -10.78 -21.28
CA VAL A 116 0.77 -12.23 -21.17
C VAL A 116 -0.46 -12.71 -20.44
N VAL A 117 -1.23 -13.60 -21.07
CA VAL A 117 -2.45 -14.20 -20.51
C VAL A 117 -2.26 -15.71 -20.33
N VAL A 118 -2.64 -16.22 -19.17
CA VAL A 118 -2.69 -17.65 -18.86
C VAL A 118 -4.12 -18.08 -18.61
N LEU A 119 -4.55 -19.14 -19.29
CA LEU A 119 -5.80 -19.84 -19.05
C LEU A 119 -5.53 -21.05 -18.17
N LYS A 120 -6.05 -21.03 -16.93
CA LYS A 120 -5.89 -22.13 -15.99
C LYS A 120 -6.63 -23.38 -16.48
N GLY A 121 -5.95 -24.52 -16.55
CA GLY A 121 -6.47 -25.77 -17.11
C GLY A 121 -6.77 -25.69 -18.61
N GLY A 122 -6.10 -24.79 -19.34
CA GLY A 122 -6.38 -24.50 -20.74
C GLY A 122 -6.29 -25.71 -21.69
N VAL A 123 -5.48 -26.72 -21.38
CA VAL A 123 -5.30 -27.91 -22.24
C VAL A 123 -6.61 -28.69 -22.38
N SER A 124 -7.36 -28.84 -21.28
CA SER A 124 -8.68 -29.50 -21.27
C SER A 124 -9.85 -28.53 -21.48
N ALA A 125 -9.57 -27.23 -21.65
CA ALA A 125 -10.60 -26.22 -21.85
C ALA A 125 -11.27 -26.34 -23.23
N SER A 126 -12.52 -25.90 -23.29
CA SER A 126 -13.29 -25.79 -24.53
C SER A 126 -12.64 -24.82 -25.52
N ASP A 127 -12.88 -25.02 -26.81
CA ASP A 127 -12.34 -24.11 -27.85
C ASP A 127 -12.89 -22.70 -27.72
N THR A 128 -14.12 -22.55 -27.20
CA THR A 128 -14.70 -21.23 -26.88
C THR A 128 -13.91 -20.53 -25.77
N ALA A 129 -13.51 -21.25 -24.71
CA ALA A 129 -12.70 -20.69 -23.63
C ALA A 129 -11.30 -20.27 -24.11
N LYS A 130 -10.69 -21.06 -25.00
CA LYS A 130 -9.41 -20.70 -25.64
C LYS A 130 -9.54 -19.46 -26.50
N LEU A 131 -10.64 -19.33 -27.25
CA LEU A 131 -10.93 -18.14 -28.06
C LEU A 131 -11.13 -16.89 -27.19
N GLU A 132 -11.90 -17.00 -26.10
CA GLU A 132 -12.11 -15.91 -25.15
C GLU A 132 -10.78 -15.46 -24.51
N ALA A 133 -9.91 -16.40 -24.13
CA ALA A 133 -8.59 -16.08 -23.60
C ALA A 133 -7.69 -15.40 -24.65
N ALA A 134 -7.76 -15.82 -25.92
CA ALA A 134 -7.02 -15.18 -27.01
C ALA A 134 -7.52 -13.75 -27.30
N GLN A 135 -8.83 -13.53 -27.29
CA GLN A 135 -9.44 -12.20 -27.43
C GLN A 135 -9.06 -11.29 -26.27
N PHE A 136 -9.00 -11.85 -25.06
CA PHE A 136 -8.55 -11.13 -23.88
C PHE A 136 -7.09 -10.70 -24.01
N ALA A 137 -6.19 -11.60 -24.44
CA ALA A 137 -4.79 -11.23 -24.71
C ALA A 137 -4.69 -10.10 -25.74
N ALA A 138 -5.41 -10.21 -26.86
CA ALA A 138 -5.43 -9.18 -27.91
C ALA A 138 -6.00 -7.82 -27.44
N SER A 139 -6.96 -7.83 -26.50
CA SER A 139 -7.58 -6.60 -25.98
C SER A 139 -6.66 -5.80 -25.05
N TYR A 140 -5.70 -6.47 -24.43
CA TYR A 140 -4.70 -5.86 -23.54
C TYR A 140 -3.30 -5.84 -24.20
N SER A 141 -3.28 -5.68 -25.53
CA SER A 141 -2.07 -5.57 -26.34
C SER A 141 -1.87 -4.18 -26.95
#